data_AF-A0A3B4BF97-F1
#
_entry.id   AF-A0A3B4BF97-F1
#
_cell.length_a   1.000
_cell.length_b   1.000
_cell.length_c   1.000
_cell.angle_alpha   90.00
_cell.angle_beta   90.00
_cell.angle_gamma   90.00
#
_symmetry.space_group_name_H-M   'P 1'
#
loop_
_entity.id
_entity.type
_entity.pdbx_description
1 polymer ?
#
loop_
_entity_poly.entity_id
_entity_poly.type
_entity_poly.pdbx_seq_one_letter_code
_entity_poly.pdbx_strand_id
1 'polypeptide(L)'
;LQEDIGFNMKILDIGGVCSNMLFQIKNAVMAMVELYFPPSSGVSLIAEPGSYFVSSAFTLAVNIISRENSLPLSTDDPSPNDEPAFKYYLSEGVYGPFAGKLAETLITAPSVHKITTLDAPVFCSTLWGPSGDDMDQIVEHCLLPELNVGDWLLFTNAGAYSLGQPVCTEPHDSLTPPVFYVISVITAEVGRSYFKVLLS
;
A
#
# COMPACT_ATOMS: atom_id res chain seq x y z
N LEU A 1 0.32 -37.80 17.68
CA LEU A 1 -0.87 -37.96 16.80
C LEU A 1 -0.51 -38.20 15.33
N GLN A 2 0.38 -37.40 14.70
CA GLN A 2 0.81 -37.63 13.30
C GLN A 2 2.04 -38.56 13.14
N GLU A 3 2.99 -38.53 14.06
CA GLU A 3 4.08 -39.53 14.11
C GLU A 3 3.53 -40.94 14.37
N ASP A 4 2.45 -41.03 15.16
CA ASP A 4 1.75 -42.28 15.47
C ASP A 4 1.06 -42.92 14.24
N ILE A 5 0.86 -42.15 13.17
CA ILE A 5 0.34 -42.62 11.87
C ILE A 5 1.41 -42.64 10.77
N GLY A 6 2.70 -42.49 11.13
CA GLY A 6 3.85 -42.70 10.25
C GLY A 6 4.28 -41.50 9.40
N PHE A 7 3.73 -40.30 9.61
CA PHE A 7 4.18 -39.10 8.90
C PHE A 7 5.37 -38.45 9.60
N ASN A 8 6.45 -38.22 8.84
CA ASN A 8 7.61 -37.44 9.28
C ASN A 8 7.52 -36.01 8.73
N MET A 9 6.88 -35.12 9.50
CA MET A 9 6.71 -33.71 9.10
C MET A 9 7.95 -32.91 9.43
N LYS A 10 8.50 -32.24 8.40
CA LYS A 10 9.76 -31.49 8.50
C LYS A 10 9.66 -30.03 8.08
N ILE A 11 8.49 -29.56 7.69
CA ILE A 11 8.31 -28.18 7.23
C ILE A 11 7.24 -27.53 8.09
N LEU A 12 7.57 -26.38 8.67
CA LEU A 12 6.65 -25.50 9.35
C LEU A 12 6.54 -24.21 8.56
N ASP A 13 5.34 -23.92 8.09
CA ASP A 13 5.00 -22.67 7.42
C ASP A 13 4.26 -21.74 8.39
N ILE A 14 4.78 -20.54 8.60
CA ILE A 14 4.16 -19.51 9.46
C ILE A 14 3.29 -18.53 8.68
N GLY A 15 3.16 -18.70 7.36
CA GLY A 15 2.36 -17.87 6.48
C GLY A 15 2.93 -16.48 6.24
N GLY A 16 2.07 -15.56 5.82
CA GLY A 16 2.44 -14.19 5.49
C GLY A 16 2.57 -13.27 6.70
N VAL A 17 3.36 -12.21 6.54
CA VAL A 17 3.54 -11.17 7.57
C VAL A 17 3.37 -9.79 6.93
N CYS A 18 2.59 -8.93 7.60
CA CYS A 18 2.43 -7.53 7.21
C CYS A 18 3.67 -6.70 7.57
N SER A 19 4.03 -5.78 6.67
CA SER A 19 5.33 -5.10 6.62
C SER A 19 5.70 -4.31 7.90
N ASN A 20 4.73 -3.69 8.55
CA ASN A 20 4.94 -2.77 9.66
C ASN A 20 5.21 -3.45 11.02
N MET A 21 4.91 -4.74 11.17
CA MET A 21 4.98 -5.43 12.46
C MET A 21 6.03 -6.55 12.50
N LEU A 22 6.73 -6.82 11.39
CA LEU A 22 7.63 -7.97 11.29
C LEU A 22 8.66 -8.01 12.42
N PHE A 23 9.34 -6.91 12.72
CA PHE A 23 10.34 -6.86 13.78
C PHE A 23 9.75 -7.05 15.19
N GLN A 24 8.52 -6.58 15.41
CA GLN A 24 7.83 -6.71 16.70
C GLN A 24 7.33 -8.14 16.92
N ILE A 25 6.79 -8.76 15.87
CA ILE A 25 6.23 -10.11 15.91
C ILE A 25 7.34 -11.17 15.85
N LYS A 26 8.47 -10.89 15.17
CA LYS A 26 9.61 -11.81 15.03
C LYS A 26 10.01 -12.42 16.37
N ASN A 27 10.22 -11.59 17.39
CA ASN A 27 10.74 -12.10 18.67
C ASN A 27 9.73 -13.04 19.35
N ALA A 28 8.44 -12.71 19.31
CA ALA A 28 7.40 -13.54 19.88
C ALA A 28 7.25 -14.88 19.12
N VAL A 29 7.25 -14.82 17.78
CA VAL A 29 7.16 -16.02 16.93
C VAL A 29 8.38 -16.90 17.13
N MET A 30 9.58 -16.32 17.08
CA MET A 30 10.81 -17.09 17.25
C MET A 30 10.91 -17.74 18.63
N ALA A 31 10.47 -17.07 19.70
CA ALA A 31 10.43 -17.67 21.03
C ALA A 31 9.51 -18.92 21.08
N MET A 32 8.36 -18.86 20.40
CA MET A 32 7.44 -20.01 20.30
C MET A 32 8.02 -21.11 19.41
N VAL A 33 8.64 -20.76 18.28
CA VAL A 33 9.31 -21.73 17.40
C VAL A 33 10.43 -22.45 18.15
N GLU A 34 11.26 -21.74 18.92
CA GLU A 34 12.33 -22.35 19.72
C GLU A 34 11.79 -23.29 20.81
N LEU A 35 10.63 -22.98 21.39
CA LEU A 35 10.00 -23.78 22.43
C LEU A 35 9.35 -25.06 21.86
N TYR A 36 8.60 -24.96 20.76
CA TYR A 36 7.81 -26.08 20.22
C TYR A 36 8.53 -26.87 19.12
N PHE A 37 9.43 -26.22 18.38
CA PHE A 37 10.17 -26.78 17.25
C PHE A 37 11.67 -26.44 17.37
N PRO A 38 12.33 -26.88 18.45
CA PRO A 38 13.75 -26.60 18.65
C PRO A 38 14.59 -27.15 17.49
N PRO A 39 15.81 -26.66 17.24
CA PRO A 39 16.65 -27.12 16.12
C PRO A 39 16.87 -28.64 16.09
N SER A 40 16.84 -29.31 17.24
CA SER A 40 16.91 -30.78 17.37
C SER A 40 15.73 -31.53 16.78
N SER A 41 14.58 -30.87 16.55
CA SER A 41 13.39 -31.45 15.90
C SER A 41 13.62 -31.73 14.41
N GLY A 42 14.62 -31.10 13.79
CA GLY A 42 14.89 -31.24 12.35
C GLY A 42 13.82 -30.60 11.46
N VAL A 43 12.95 -29.74 12.02
CA VAL A 43 11.95 -28.97 11.29
C VAL A 43 12.61 -27.75 10.63
N SER A 44 12.30 -27.54 9.36
CA SER A 44 12.65 -26.37 8.57
C SER A 44 11.51 -25.36 8.60
N LEU A 45 11.84 -24.12 8.96
CA LEU A 45 10.89 -23.01 9.04
C LEU A 45 10.86 -22.25 7.71
N ILE A 46 9.67 -22.03 7.17
CA ILE A 46 9.43 -21.16 6.02
C ILE A 46 8.36 -20.11 6.36
N ALA A 47 8.34 -19.02 5.59
CA ALA A 47 7.34 -17.97 5.68
C ALA A 47 7.00 -17.46 4.28
N GLU A 48 5.82 -16.85 4.13
CA GLU A 48 5.30 -16.36 2.85
C GLU A 48 5.10 -14.82 2.86
N PRO A 49 6.14 -14.01 3.15
CA PRO A 49 5.98 -12.56 3.22
C PRO A 49 5.73 -11.96 1.83
N GLY A 50 4.51 -11.44 1.62
CA GLY A 50 4.14 -10.73 0.39
C GLY A 50 4.38 -9.22 0.49
N SER A 51 3.46 -8.51 1.16
CA SER A 51 3.48 -7.05 1.26
C SER A 51 4.76 -6.47 1.86
N TYR A 52 5.46 -7.23 2.70
CA TYR A 52 6.78 -6.88 3.24
C TYR A 52 7.79 -6.51 2.16
N PHE A 53 7.85 -7.25 1.05
CA PHE A 53 8.84 -7.01 -0.01
C PHE A 53 8.44 -5.91 -0.98
N VAL A 54 7.15 -5.78 -1.26
CA VAL A 54 6.67 -4.98 -2.40
C VAL A 54 6.00 -3.67 -2.01
N SER A 55 5.43 -3.55 -0.81
CA SER A 55 4.61 -2.39 -0.42
C SER A 55 5.35 -1.08 -0.67
N SER A 56 6.53 -0.89 -0.07
CA SER A 56 7.33 0.35 -0.19
C SER A 56 8.07 0.51 -1.52
N ALA A 57 8.11 -0.52 -2.37
CA ALA A 57 8.85 -0.47 -3.64
C ALA A 57 8.13 0.34 -4.72
N PHE A 58 6.82 0.61 -4.55
CA PHE A 58 6.01 1.33 -5.52
C PHE A 58 5.42 2.61 -4.93
N THR A 59 5.41 3.65 -5.76
CA THR A 59 4.67 4.89 -5.53
C THR A 59 3.70 5.06 -6.68
N LEU A 60 2.42 5.21 -6.37
CA LEU A 60 1.38 5.47 -7.35
C LEU A 60 1.23 6.98 -7.54
N ALA A 61 1.26 7.43 -8.80
CA ALA A 61 0.94 8.80 -9.16
C ALA A 61 -0.43 8.85 -9.82
N VAL A 62 -1.33 9.70 -9.31
CA VAL A 62 -2.70 9.86 -9.82
C VAL A 62 -2.96 11.33 -10.13
N ASN A 63 -3.75 11.57 -11.16
CA ASN A 63 -4.08 12.91 -11.62
C ASN A 63 -5.46 13.36 -11.09
N ILE A 64 -5.61 14.63 -10.76
CA ILE A 64 -6.92 15.22 -10.45
C ILE A 64 -7.64 15.51 -11.77
N ILE A 65 -8.74 14.80 -12.02
CA ILE A 65 -9.53 14.91 -13.25
C ILE A 65 -10.73 15.86 -13.09
N SER A 66 -11.22 16.04 -11.87
CA SER A 66 -12.30 16.98 -11.54
C SER A 66 -12.19 17.44 -10.10
N ARG A 67 -12.76 18.62 -9.81
CA ARG A 67 -12.86 19.17 -8.45
C ARG A 67 -14.20 19.84 -8.22
N GLU A 68 -14.71 19.72 -7.02
CA GLU A 68 -15.86 20.46 -6.52
C GLU A 68 -15.45 21.23 -5.26
N ASN A 69 -15.86 22.49 -5.22
CA ASN A 69 -15.58 23.38 -4.10
C ASN A 69 -16.85 23.48 -3.26
N SER A 70 -16.74 23.17 -1.97
CA SER A 70 -17.76 23.55 -1.00
C SER A 70 -17.38 24.91 -0.39
N LEU A 71 -18.31 25.54 0.34
CA LEU A 71 -18.02 26.82 0.98
C LEU A 71 -16.95 26.61 2.06
N PRO A 72 -15.78 27.26 1.97
CA PRO A 72 -14.71 27.04 2.94
C PRO A 72 -15.13 27.60 4.29
N LEU A 73 -15.22 26.74 5.30
CA LEU A 73 -15.13 27.17 6.69
C LEU A 73 -13.63 27.36 6.96
N SER A 74 -13.12 28.55 6.67
CA SER A 74 -11.75 28.91 7.01
C SER A 74 -11.62 28.98 8.53
N THR A 75 -11.08 27.92 9.13
CA THR A 75 -10.64 27.90 10.53
C THR A 75 -9.15 28.23 10.57
N ASP A 76 -8.70 28.96 11.61
CA ASP A 76 -7.28 29.29 11.79
C ASP A 76 -6.41 28.05 12.08
N ASP A 77 -7.04 26.91 12.40
CA ASP A 77 -6.43 25.61 12.65
C ASP A 77 -7.23 24.51 11.93
N PRO A 78 -6.90 24.20 10.65
CA PRO A 78 -7.65 23.26 9.84
C PRO A 78 -7.45 21.82 10.34
N SER A 79 -8.55 21.14 10.63
CA SER A 79 -8.58 19.77 11.11
C SER A 79 -9.10 18.82 10.04
N PRO A 80 -8.62 17.57 9.97
CA PRO A 80 -9.26 16.53 9.17
C PRO A 80 -10.71 16.27 9.56
N ASN A 81 -11.14 16.65 10.77
CA ASN A 81 -12.52 16.49 11.22
C ASN A 81 -13.46 17.63 10.76
N ASP A 82 -12.92 18.66 10.11
CA ASP A 82 -13.73 19.76 9.58
C ASP A 82 -14.55 19.31 8.37
N GLU A 83 -15.63 20.03 8.07
CA GLU A 83 -16.38 19.81 6.83
C GLU A 83 -15.45 19.99 5.61
N PRO A 84 -15.41 19.03 4.67
CA PRO A 84 -14.48 19.09 3.55
C PRO A 84 -14.73 20.31 2.68
N ALA A 85 -13.73 21.20 2.56
CA ALA A 85 -13.75 22.38 1.69
C ALA A 85 -13.61 22.00 0.20
N PHE A 86 -12.93 20.88 -0.08
CA PHE A 86 -12.70 20.39 -1.43
C PHE A 86 -13.04 18.92 -1.58
N LYS A 87 -13.62 18.59 -2.72
CA LYS A 87 -13.84 17.23 -3.18
C LYS A 87 -13.08 17.03 -4.50
N TYR A 88 -12.07 16.17 -4.50
CA TYR A 88 -11.25 15.89 -5.68
C TYR A 88 -11.58 14.51 -6.24
N TYR A 89 -11.79 14.45 -7.55
CA TYR A 89 -11.94 13.21 -8.29
C TYR A 89 -10.63 12.90 -9.01
N LEU A 90 -10.12 11.68 -8.81
CA LEU A 90 -8.84 11.20 -9.31
C LEU A 90 -9.03 10.30 -10.53
N SER A 91 -7.96 10.15 -11.31
CA SER A 91 -7.92 9.24 -12.46
C SER A 91 -8.06 7.76 -12.10
N GLU A 92 -7.82 7.41 -10.84
CA GLU A 92 -7.82 6.04 -10.31
C GLU A 92 -8.69 5.97 -9.04
N GLY A 93 -9.28 4.80 -8.77
CA GLY A 93 -10.24 4.60 -7.69
C GLY A 93 -10.11 3.25 -6.98
N VAL A 94 -11.09 2.94 -6.13
CA VAL A 94 -11.15 1.68 -5.36
C VAL A 94 -11.37 0.46 -6.24
N TYR A 95 -11.89 0.64 -7.45
CA TYR A 95 -12.02 -0.43 -8.44
C TYR A 95 -10.72 -0.72 -9.19
N GLY A 96 -9.63 -0.01 -8.87
CA GLY A 96 -8.31 -0.18 -9.45
C GLY A 96 -7.23 -0.22 -8.36
N PRO A 97 -6.20 0.64 -8.43
CA PRO A 97 -5.07 0.65 -7.51
C PRO A 97 -5.41 0.80 -6.02
N PHE A 98 -6.59 1.34 -5.70
CA PHE A 98 -7.04 1.53 -4.32
C PHE A 98 -7.99 0.44 -3.82
N ALA A 99 -8.07 -0.72 -4.49
CA ALA A 99 -8.90 -1.86 -4.05
C ALA A 99 -8.63 -2.31 -2.61
N GLY A 100 -7.41 -2.07 -2.10
CA GLY A 100 -7.08 -2.28 -0.69
C GLY A 100 -8.05 -1.58 0.28
N LYS A 101 -8.64 -0.42 -0.07
CA LYS A 101 -9.63 0.28 0.75
C LYS A 101 -10.87 -0.58 1.02
N LEU A 102 -11.35 -1.29 0.00
CA LEU A 102 -12.50 -2.19 0.13
C LEU A 102 -12.19 -3.41 1.00
N ALA A 103 -10.92 -3.81 1.05
CA ALA A 103 -10.40 -4.87 1.91
C ALA A 103 -9.90 -4.33 3.27
N GLU A 104 -10.31 -3.12 3.67
CA GLU A 104 -9.94 -2.45 4.92
C GLU A 104 -8.42 -2.27 5.13
N THR A 105 -7.64 -2.29 4.04
CA THR A 105 -6.22 -1.96 4.07
C THR A 105 -6.04 -0.46 4.15
N LEU A 106 -5.12 -0.03 5.02
CA LEU A 106 -4.75 1.37 5.19
C LEU A 106 -4.16 1.93 3.89
N ILE A 107 -4.78 2.99 3.37
CA ILE A 107 -4.19 3.83 2.34
C ILE A 107 -3.28 4.86 3.01
N THR A 108 -2.08 5.03 2.49
CA THR A 108 -1.14 6.06 2.95
C THR A 108 -1.67 7.45 2.64
N ALA A 109 -1.32 8.42 3.50
CA ALA A 109 -1.68 9.81 3.26
C ALA A 109 -1.13 10.28 1.90
N PRO A 110 -1.94 10.96 1.08
CA PRO A 110 -1.50 11.49 -0.20
C PRO A 110 -0.45 12.58 0.01
N SER A 111 0.48 12.70 -0.94
CA SER A 111 1.45 13.80 -1.00
C SER A 111 1.37 14.52 -2.33
N VAL A 112 1.53 15.84 -2.33
CA VAL A 112 1.45 16.66 -3.54
C VAL A 112 2.80 16.61 -4.28
N HIS A 113 2.80 16.33 -5.59
CA HIS A 113 4.03 16.21 -6.37
C HIS A 113 4.85 17.52 -6.42
N LYS A 114 4.18 18.67 -6.40
CA LYS A 114 4.81 20.00 -6.36
C LYS A 114 4.32 20.76 -5.13
N ILE A 115 5.12 20.79 -4.08
CA ILE A 115 4.90 21.72 -2.96
C ILE A 115 5.37 23.09 -3.45
N THR A 116 4.45 23.90 -3.99
CA THR A 116 4.77 25.23 -4.54
C THR A 116 5.09 26.24 -3.45
N THR A 117 4.64 26.03 -2.21
CA THR A 117 4.96 26.87 -1.04
C THR A 117 4.80 26.06 0.25
N LEU A 118 5.84 26.04 1.09
CA LEU A 118 5.84 25.34 2.39
C LEU A 118 4.77 25.89 3.36
N ASP A 119 4.31 27.12 3.11
CA ASP A 119 3.34 27.86 3.94
C ASP A 119 1.97 28.03 3.24
N ALA A 120 1.64 27.20 2.25
CA ALA A 120 0.30 27.24 1.66
C ALA A 120 -0.77 26.88 2.71
N PRO A 121 -1.90 27.60 2.75
CA PRO A 121 -3.03 27.17 3.57
C PRO A 121 -3.49 25.79 3.11
N VAL A 122 -3.77 24.92 4.08
CA VAL A 122 -4.33 23.58 3.85
C VAL A 122 -5.78 23.55 4.27
N PHE A 123 -6.55 22.67 3.64
CA PHE A 123 -7.98 22.55 3.81
C PHE A 123 -8.37 21.08 3.95
N CYS A 124 -9.38 20.81 4.77
CA CYS A 124 -10.00 19.49 4.81
C CYS A 124 -10.55 19.14 3.42
N SER A 125 -10.14 17.99 2.89
CA SER A 125 -10.42 17.54 1.53
C SER A 125 -10.78 16.06 1.51
N THR A 126 -11.65 15.68 0.57
CA THR A 126 -12.01 14.29 0.28
C THR A 126 -11.47 13.88 -1.10
N LEU A 127 -11.03 12.63 -1.23
CA LEU A 127 -10.52 12.06 -2.49
C LEU A 127 -11.41 10.91 -2.95
N TRP A 128 -11.80 10.96 -4.22
CA TRP A 128 -12.73 10.04 -4.86
C TRP A 128 -12.13 9.50 -6.14
N GLY A 129 -12.49 8.29 -6.52
CA GLY A 129 -12.15 7.72 -7.81
C GLY A 129 -13.09 8.20 -8.94
N PRO A 130 -12.85 7.72 -10.17
CA PRO A 130 -13.50 8.24 -11.36
C PRO A 130 -14.92 7.71 -11.60
N SER A 131 -15.40 6.68 -10.87
CA SER A 131 -16.69 6.04 -11.16
C SER A 131 -17.89 6.94 -10.83
N GLY A 132 -17.72 7.84 -9.85
CA GLY A 132 -18.77 8.72 -9.35
C GLY A 132 -19.80 8.05 -8.43
N ASP A 133 -19.59 6.80 -8.01
CA ASP A 133 -20.42 6.15 -6.98
C ASP A 133 -19.87 6.40 -5.56
N ASP A 134 -20.74 6.22 -4.57
CA ASP A 134 -20.42 6.53 -3.17
C ASP A 134 -19.40 5.56 -2.54
N MET A 135 -19.18 4.38 -3.13
CA MET A 135 -18.18 3.41 -2.67
C MET A 135 -16.78 3.72 -3.20
N ASP A 136 -16.66 4.52 -4.27
CA ASP A 136 -15.39 4.94 -4.86
C ASP A 136 -14.73 6.09 -4.09
N GLN A 137 -14.88 6.09 -2.75
CA GLN A 137 -14.21 7.03 -1.87
C GLN A 137 -12.86 6.46 -1.42
N ILE A 138 -11.79 7.14 -1.82
CA ILE A 138 -10.40 6.70 -1.56
C ILE A 138 -9.95 7.21 -0.19
N VAL A 139 -10.16 8.50 0.07
CA VAL A 139 -9.79 9.17 1.32
C VAL A 139 -10.95 10.03 1.79
N GLU A 140 -11.47 9.70 2.98
CA GLU A 140 -12.58 10.44 3.60
C GLU A 140 -12.14 11.83 4.04
N HIS A 141 -10.99 11.92 4.73
CA HIS A 141 -10.50 13.20 5.23
C HIS A 141 -8.98 13.28 5.12
N CYS A 142 -8.49 14.35 4.48
CA CYS A 142 -7.09 14.70 4.44
C CYS A 142 -6.89 16.21 4.38
N LEU A 143 -5.72 16.68 4.78
CA LEU A 143 -5.33 18.08 4.65
C LEU A 143 -4.50 18.24 3.39
N LEU A 144 -5.00 19.05 2.46
CA LEU A 144 -4.33 19.37 1.21
C LEU A 144 -4.38 20.88 0.96
N PRO A 145 -3.37 21.46 0.31
CA PRO A 145 -3.52 22.80 -0.25
C PRO A 145 -4.64 22.82 -1.31
N GLU A 146 -5.04 23.99 -1.76
CA GLU A 146 -5.90 24.08 -2.95
C GLU A 146 -5.17 23.51 -4.16
N LEU A 147 -5.79 22.52 -4.82
CA LEU A 147 -5.28 21.86 -6.02
C LEU A 147 -6.22 22.10 -7.20
N ASN A 148 -5.66 21.98 -8.41
CA ASN A 148 -6.38 22.17 -9.67
C ASN A 148 -6.46 20.87 -10.46
N VAL A 149 -7.42 20.83 -11.38
CA VAL A 149 -7.48 19.77 -12.40
C VAL A 149 -6.16 19.77 -13.18
N GLY A 150 -5.56 18.59 -13.31
CA GLY A 150 -4.23 18.41 -13.90
C GLY A 150 -3.09 18.30 -12.88
N ASP A 151 -3.31 18.63 -11.60
CA ASP A 151 -2.33 18.39 -10.54
C ASP A 151 -2.21 16.89 -10.21
N TRP A 152 -1.06 16.52 -9.62
CA TRP A 152 -0.71 15.13 -9.34
C TRP A 152 -0.54 14.88 -7.85
N LEU A 153 -1.17 13.80 -7.38
CA LEU A 153 -0.99 13.25 -6.05
C LEU A 153 -0.17 11.96 -6.11
N LEU A 154 0.68 11.77 -5.11
CA LEU A 154 1.56 10.63 -4.95
C LEU A 154 1.16 9.84 -3.69
N PHE A 155 0.95 8.55 -3.87
CA PHE A 155 0.67 7.59 -2.80
C PHE A 155 1.85 6.64 -2.67
N THR A 156 2.56 6.74 -1.56
CA THR A 156 3.69 5.84 -1.24
C THR A 156 3.18 4.51 -0.69
N ASN A 157 4.06 3.51 -0.61
CA ASN A 157 3.70 2.17 -0.11
C ASN A 157 2.61 1.45 -0.93
N ALA A 158 2.47 1.81 -2.21
CA ALA A 158 1.39 1.37 -3.09
C ALA A 158 1.76 0.13 -3.92
N GLY A 159 2.62 -0.75 -3.42
CA GLY A 159 3.07 -1.94 -4.17
C GLY A 159 2.42 -3.25 -3.77
N ALA A 160 1.70 -3.28 -2.65
CA ALA A 160 0.97 -4.46 -2.20
C ALA A 160 -0.52 -4.29 -2.48
N TYR A 161 -1.14 -5.30 -3.09
CA TYR A 161 -2.60 -5.36 -3.34
C TYR A 161 -3.19 -4.19 -4.15
N SER A 162 -2.34 -3.45 -4.85
CA SER A 162 -2.70 -2.32 -5.72
C SER A 162 -2.75 -2.72 -7.20
N LEU A 163 -1.86 -3.62 -7.63
CA LEU A 163 -1.71 -4.00 -9.05
C LEU A 163 -2.52 -5.24 -9.46
N GLY A 164 -3.52 -5.66 -8.67
CA GLY A 164 -4.36 -6.80 -9.04
C GLY A 164 -5.33 -7.21 -7.95
N GLN A 165 -6.60 -6.88 -8.11
CA GLN A 165 -7.57 -7.65 -8.89
C GLN A 165 -8.67 -6.68 -9.31
N PRO A 166 -9.06 -6.60 -10.60
CA PRO A 166 -10.29 -5.89 -10.95
C PRO A 166 -11.43 -6.67 -10.29
N VAL A 167 -11.95 -6.13 -9.17
CA VAL A 167 -12.97 -6.84 -8.38
C VAL A 167 -14.24 -6.98 -9.20
N CYS A 168 -14.52 -6.06 -10.12
CA CYS A 168 -15.66 -6.11 -11.05
C CYS A 168 -15.44 -5.12 -12.22
N THR A 169 -14.76 -5.49 -13.31
CA THR A 169 -14.89 -4.70 -14.56
C THR A 169 -14.77 -5.58 -15.81
N GLU A 170 -15.76 -5.42 -16.68
CA GLU A 170 -15.76 -5.88 -18.07
C GLU A 170 -14.50 -5.37 -18.82
N PRO A 171 -14.05 -6.04 -19.89
CA PRO A 171 -12.73 -5.86 -20.50
C PRO A 171 -12.54 -4.55 -21.30
N HIS A 172 -13.39 -3.55 -21.08
CA HIS A 172 -13.32 -2.27 -21.76
C HIS A 172 -12.89 -1.16 -20.78
N ASP A 173 -11.61 -0.80 -20.88
CA ASP A 173 -11.00 0.50 -20.56
C ASP A 173 -10.43 0.83 -19.18
N SER A 174 -10.34 -0.10 -18.20
CA SER A 174 -9.44 0.14 -17.05
C SER A 174 -8.00 -0.27 -17.37
N LEU A 175 -7.27 0.60 -18.09
CA LEU A 175 -5.84 0.45 -18.29
C LEU A 175 -5.14 0.58 -16.93
N THR A 176 -4.62 -0.53 -16.40
CA THR A 176 -3.74 -0.48 -15.23
C THR A 176 -2.64 0.58 -15.45
N PRO A 177 -2.37 1.45 -14.46
CA PRO A 177 -1.34 2.48 -14.60
C PRO A 177 -0.01 1.89 -15.08
N PRO A 178 0.68 2.53 -16.05
CA PRO A 178 1.96 2.04 -16.52
C PRO A 178 2.99 2.01 -15.38
N VAL A 179 3.73 0.90 -15.31
CA VAL A 179 4.75 0.69 -14.27
C VAL A 179 6.14 0.96 -14.83
N PHE A 180 6.87 1.86 -14.17
CA PHE A 180 8.25 2.19 -14.51
C PHE A 180 9.20 1.66 -13.43
N TYR A 181 9.98 0.63 -13.77
CA TYR A 181 10.97 0.06 -12.85
C TYR A 181 12.28 0.84 -12.90
N VAL A 182 12.78 1.19 -11.72
CA VAL A 182 14.08 1.87 -11.56
C VAL A 182 14.93 1.07 -10.59
N ILE A 183 16.19 0.84 -10.94
CA ILE A 183 17.17 0.20 -10.07
C ILE A 183 18.45 1.03 -10.03
N SER A 184 18.96 1.30 -8.83
CA SER A 184 20.26 1.94 -8.69
C SER A 184 21.38 0.96 -9.03
N VAL A 185 22.52 1.46 -9.50
CA VAL A 185 23.70 0.63 -9.81
C VAL A 185 24.12 -0.20 -8.59
N ILE A 186 24.14 0.42 -7.41
CA ILE A 186 24.51 -0.24 -6.14
C ILE A 186 23.56 -1.39 -5.83
N THR A 187 22.25 -1.17 -5.94
CA THR A 187 21.24 -2.22 -5.71
C THR A 187 21.40 -3.38 -6.68
N ALA A 188 21.70 -3.10 -7.95
CA ALA A 188 21.93 -4.13 -8.96
C ALA A 188 23.16 -4.99 -8.65
N GLU A 189 24.24 -4.39 -8.14
CA GLU A 189 25.46 -5.12 -7.73
C GLU A 189 25.21 -6.04 -6.54
N VAL A 190 24.49 -5.55 -5.52
CA VAL A 190 24.07 -6.36 -4.37
C VAL A 190 23.25 -7.56 -4.85
N GLY A 191 22.27 -7.34 -5.72
CA GLY A 191 21.44 -8.42 -6.27
C GLY A 191 22.26 -9.50 -7.00
N ARG A 192 23.27 -9.11 -7.79
CA ARG A 192 24.17 -10.07 -8.47
C ARG A 192 24.99 -10.90 -7.49
N SER A 193 25.39 -10.33 -6.35
CA SER A 193 26.15 -11.05 -5.32
C SER A 193 25.30 -12.16 -4.68
N TYR A 194 24.04 -11.87 -4.34
CA TYR A 194 23.13 -12.87 -3.77
C TYR A 194 22.81 -14.00 -4.76
N PHE A 195 22.62 -13.68 -6.03
CA PHE A 195 22.34 -14.69 -7.07
C PHE A 195 23.49 -15.69 -7.25
N LYS A 196 24.75 -15.24 -7.06
CA LYS A 196 25.92 -16.12 -7.12
C LYS A 196 26.00 -17.08 -5.94
N VAL A 197 25.59 -16.64 -4.75
CA VAL A 197 25.60 -17.46 -3.52
C VAL A 197 24.50 -18.53 -3.55
N LEU A 198 23.35 -18.26 -4.18
CA LEU A 198 22.26 -19.22 -4.31
C LEU A 198 22.52 -20.36 -5.32
N LEU A 199 23.47 -20.16 -6.24
CA LEU A 199 23.84 -21.12 -7.28
C LEU A 199 25.11 -21.92 -6.96
N SER A 200 25.76 -21.65 -5.81
CA SER A 200 26.96 -22.34 -5.32
C SER A 200 26.63 -23.27 -4.16
#